data_AF-A0A0G4PRP9-F1
#
_entry.id   AF-A0A0G4PRP9-F1
#
_cell.length_a   1.000
_cell.length_b   1.000
_cell.length_c   1.000
_cell.angle_alpha   90.00
_cell.angle_beta   90.00
_cell.angle_gamma   90.00
#
_symmetry.space_group_name_H-M   'P 1'
#
loop_
_entity.id
_entity.type
_entity.pdbx_description
1 polymer ?
#
loop_
_entity_poly.entity_id
_entity_poly.type
_entity_poly.pdbx_seq_one_letter_code
_entity_poly.pdbx_strand_id
1 'polypeptide(L)'
;MSSDYEPPNIDIADVELVEIIKQTDRAFLCRARWQDKDCVLKVFPPYKWEKIHPPFRSIDLFKNESRAYSRLKARGFCERGSVPDFYGVVENIDPEAKGWQPHLKKFYDTTLPRGLDPQARPNGVLMEYIPDVNMFDISNYTEERARKLHQLLIEIHEAGIVHLDPYPRNMLIQGDSDRVLWIDYELAQIFDPEHSEHPRFFADEKEFMGAFVEALGSSGSTTNLPRYLTRSTQNTPDFLPMKKNSWVPSWKLWAETIS
;
A
#
# COMPACT_ATOMS: atom_id res chain seq x y z
N MET A 1 17.57 -12.56 17.38
CA MET A 1 17.90 -12.09 16.02
C MET A 1 16.87 -12.69 15.06
N SER A 2 15.83 -11.94 14.72
CA SER A 2 14.93 -12.33 13.63
C SER A 2 15.44 -11.60 12.40
N SER A 3 16.21 -12.27 11.54
CA SER A 3 16.55 -11.71 10.23
C SER A 3 15.26 -11.60 9.42
N ASP A 4 14.98 -10.43 8.86
CA ASP A 4 13.91 -10.27 7.88
C ASP A 4 14.17 -11.23 6.69
N TYR A 5 13.11 -11.63 5.97
CA TYR A 5 13.23 -12.47 4.79
C TYR A 5 14.03 -11.72 3.71
N GLU A 6 15.07 -12.35 3.16
CA GLU A 6 15.82 -11.82 2.02
C GLU A 6 15.10 -12.24 0.72
N PRO A 7 14.44 -11.30 0.01
CA PRO A 7 13.71 -11.65 -1.19
C PRO A 7 14.68 -11.93 -2.35
N PRO A 8 14.38 -12.93 -3.19
CA PRO A 8 15.14 -13.11 -4.42
C PRO A 8 14.94 -11.90 -5.34
N ASN A 9 15.99 -11.54 -6.08
CA ASN A 9 15.89 -10.62 -7.19
C ASN A 9 15.54 -11.40 -8.46
N ILE A 10 14.41 -11.07 -9.06
CA ILE A 10 13.78 -11.74 -10.19
C ILE A 10 14.08 -10.92 -11.45
N ASP A 11 14.50 -11.57 -12.53
CA ASP A 11 14.68 -10.90 -13.82
C ASP A 11 13.32 -10.55 -14.43
N ILE A 12 13.13 -9.30 -14.86
CA ILE A 12 11.91 -8.85 -15.54
C ILE A 12 11.66 -9.65 -16.83
N ALA A 13 12.70 -10.21 -17.45
CA ALA A 13 12.58 -11.06 -18.64
C ALA A 13 11.86 -12.38 -18.35
N ASP A 14 11.86 -12.84 -17.09
CA ASP A 14 11.15 -14.05 -16.64
C ASP A 14 9.69 -13.75 -16.22
N VAL A 15 9.27 -12.48 -16.26
CA VAL A 15 7.93 -12.04 -15.87
C VAL A 15 7.13 -11.64 -17.10
N GLU A 16 6.03 -12.35 -17.34
CA GLU A 16 5.12 -12.09 -18.46
C GLU A 16 4.01 -11.12 -18.02
N LEU A 17 3.91 -9.96 -18.66
CA LEU A 17 2.80 -9.03 -18.46
C LEU A 17 1.49 -9.64 -18.99
N VAL A 18 0.47 -9.75 -18.13
CA VAL A 18 -0.87 -10.22 -18.53
C VAL A 18 -1.80 -9.04 -18.80
N GLU A 19 -1.96 -8.16 -17.83
CA GLU A 19 -2.82 -6.97 -17.94
C GLU A 19 -2.38 -5.86 -16.99
N ILE A 20 -2.72 -4.63 -17.34
CA ILE A 20 -2.48 -3.46 -16.47
C ILE A 20 -3.70 -3.29 -15.58
N ILE A 21 -3.49 -3.39 -14.27
CA ILE A 21 -4.56 -3.21 -13.28
C ILE A 21 -4.77 -1.71 -13.03
N LYS A 22 -3.69 -0.97 -12.79
CA LYS A 22 -3.75 0.45 -12.43
C LYS A 22 -2.42 1.14 -12.72
N GLN A 23 -2.49 2.42 -13.10
CA GLN A 23 -1.33 3.28 -13.21
C GLN A 23 -1.60 4.59 -12.47
N THR A 24 -0.67 5.01 -11.62
CA THR A 24 -0.66 6.29 -10.92
C THR A 24 0.67 7.02 -11.20
N ASP A 25 0.86 8.19 -10.59
CA ASP A 25 2.15 8.89 -10.58
C ASP A 25 3.18 8.26 -9.63
N ARG A 26 2.77 7.29 -8.80
CA ARG A 26 3.62 6.60 -7.80
C ARG A 26 3.88 5.13 -8.11
N ALA A 27 3.00 4.48 -8.85
CA ALA A 27 3.13 3.06 -9.14
C ALA A 27 2.46 2.66 -10.46
N PHE A 28 3.05 1.65 -11.09
CA PHE A 28 2.51 0.92 -12.23
C PHE A 28 2.21 -0.50 -11.78
N LEU A 29 0.92 -0.81 -11.64
CA LEU A 29 0.41 -2.05 -11.10
C LEU A 29 -0.15 -2.92 -12.22
N CYS A 30 0.33 -4.14 -12.33
CA CYS A 30 -0.07 -5.08 -13.37
C CYS A 30 -0.21 -6.49 -12.82
N ARG A 31 -1.09 -7.25 -13.45
CA ARG A 31 -1.12 -8.70 -13.30
C ARG A 31 -0.10 -9.29 -14.26
N ALA A 32 0.63 -10.28 -13.77
CA ALA A 32 1.71 -10.91 -14.50
C ALA A 32 1.75 -12.42 -14.21
N ARG A 33 2.49 -13.16 -15.03
CA ARG A 33 2.88 -14.54 -14.72
C ARG A 33 4.37 -14.61 -14.46
N TRP A 34 4.74 -15.40 -13.46
CA TRP A 34 6.12 -15.74 -13.18
C TRP A 34 6.19 -17.20 -12.76
N GLN A 35 6.95 -18.01 -13.50
CA GLN A 35 6.90 -19.47 -13.40
C GLN A 35 5.46 -19.98 -13.62
N ASP A 36 4.94 -20.79 -12.71
CA ASP A 36 3.57 -21.31 -12.68
C ASP A 36 2.61 -20.43 -11.86
N LYS A 37 3.06 -19.25 -11.40
CA LYS A 37 2.31 -18.37 -10.50
C LYS A 37 1.63 -17.22 -11.25
N ASP A 38 0.41 -16.92 -10.81
CA ASP A 38 -0.31 -15.70 -11.16
C ASP A 38 0.01 -14.63 -10.11
N CYS A 39 0.49 -13.49 -10.57
CA CYS A 39 1.18 -12.51 -9.75
C CYS A 39 0.67 -11.10 -10.00
N VAL A 40 0.93 -10.22 -9.04
CA VAL A 40 0.89 -8.78 -9.23
C VAL A 40 2.33 -8.27 -9.19
N LEU A 41 2.73 -7.54 -10.22
CA LEU A 41 3.95 -6.73 -10.20
C LEU A 41 3.56 -5.27 -9.96
N LYS A 42 4.00 -4.71 -8.84
CA LYS A 42 3.89 -3.29 -8.51
C LYS A 42 5.24 -2.62 -8.75
N VAL A 43 5.34 -1.83 -9.82
CA VAL A 43 6.55 -1.10 -10.21
C VAL A 43 6.49 0.33 -9.72
N PHE A 44 7.56 0.79 -9.09
CA PHE A 44 7.73 2.13 -8.54
C PHE A 44 8.68 2.96 -9.42
N PRO A 45 8.49 4.29 -9.50
CA PRO A 45 9.46 5.14 -10.17
C PRO A 45 10.79 5.10 -9.43
N PRO A 46 11.91 5.41 -10.11
CA PRO A 46 13.20 5.51 -9.45
C PRO A 46 13.14 6.48 -8.27
N TYR A 47 13.85 6.13 -7.20
CA TYR A 47 13.91 6.96 -6.01
C TYR A 47 14.42 8.36 -6.34
N LYS A 48 13.66 9.38 -5.93
CA LYS A 48 14.06 10.77 -6.07
C LYS A 48 14.77 11.23 -4.80
N TRP A 49 16.08 11.42 -4.89
CA TRP A 49 16.81 12.15 -3.85
C TRP A 49 16.38 13.63 -3.88
N GLU A 50 15.61 14.07 -2.88
CA GLU A 50 15.37 15.48 -2.61
C GLU A 50 16.23 15.93 -1.43
N LYS A 51 16.75 17.16 -1.46
CA LYS A 51 17.69 17.70 -0.46
C LYS A 51 17.15 17.73 0.98
N ILE A 52 15.85 17.51 1.19
CA ILE A 52 15.20 17.56 2.50
C ILE A 52 14.45 16.26 2.72
N HIS A 53 15.12 15.27 3.29
CA HIS A 53 14.46 14.10 3.82
C HIS A 53 13.99 14.39 5.25
N PRO A 54 12.72 14.11 5.60
CA PRO A 54 12.33 14.09 6.99
C PRO A 54 13.20 13.07 7.74
N PRO A 55 13.88 13.45 8.84
CA PRO A 55 14.87 12.58 9.49
C PRO A 55 14.28 11.31 10.10
N PHE A 56 12.95 11.24 10.21
CA PHE A 56 12.20 10.19 10.90
C PHE A 56 11.33 9.32 9.98
N ARG A 57 11.40 9.47 8.64
CA ARG A 57 10.72 8.53 7.73
C ARG A 57 11.47 8.26 6.44
N SER A 58 11.45 7.01 6.00
CA SER A 58 11.87 6.62 4.66
C SER A 58 10.83 7.09 3.63
N ILE A 59 11.32 7.71 2.57
CA ILE A 59 10.49 8.17 1.44
C ILE A 59 10.67 7.31 0.17
N ASP A 60 11.47 6.24 0.26
CA ASP A 60 11.67 5.28 -0.83
C ASP A 60 10.53 4.25 -0.82
N LEU A 61 9.55 4.46 -1.69
CA LEU A 61 8.33 3.65 -1.77
C LEU A 61 8.62 2.17 -2.01
N PHE A 62 9.56 1.88 -2.92
CA PHE A 62 9.97 0.52 -3.23
C PHE A 62 10.61 -0.15 -2.01
N LYS A 63 11.55 0.53 -1.33
CA LYS A 63 12.19 -0.03 -0.12
C LYS A 63 11.21 -0.19 1.03
N ASN A 64 10.26 0.73 1.20
CA ASN A 64 9.24 0.61 2.24
C ASN A 64 8.38 -0.63 2.01
N GLU A 65 7.82 -0.78 0.81
CA GLU A 65 6.95 -1.90 0.44
C GLU A 65 7.70 -3.24 0.55
N SER A 66 8.87 -3.35 -0.09
CA SER A 66 9.66 -4.60 -0.09
C SER A 66 10.11 -5.02 1.30
N ARG A 67 10.61 -4.09 2.13
CA ARG A 67 11.02 -4.41 3.50
C ARG A 67 9.83 -4.78 4.39
N ALA A 68 8.68 -4.13 4.19
CA ALA A 68 7.46 -4.46 4.94
C ALA A 68 7.03 -5.89 4.62
N TYR A 69 6.94 -6.26 3.35
CA TYR A 69 6.63 -7.63 2.95
C TYR A 69 7.69 -8.65 3.37
N SER A 70 8.98 -8.31 3.33
CA SER A 70 10.04 -9.16 3.89
C SER A 70 9.79 -9.48 5.36
N ARG A 71 9.46 -8.46 6.16
CA ARG A 71 9.18 -8.66 7.59
C ARG A 71 7.88 -9.42 7.82
N LEU A 72 6.81 -9.08 7.11
CA LEU A 72 5.52 -9.78 7.18
C LEU A 72 5.68 -11.26 6.81
N LYS A 73 6.44 -11.58 5.76
CA LYS A 73 6.74 -12.95 5.35
C LYS A 73 7.54 -13.70 6.41
N ALA A 74 8.60 -13.10 6.95
CA ALA A 74 9.39 -13.70 8.03
C ALA A 74 8.57 -13.95 9.31
N ARG A 75 7.47 -13.22 9.50
CA ARG A 75 6.54 -13.37 10.64
C ARG A 75 5.30 -14.22 10.32
N GLY A 76 5.25 -14.87 9.14
CA GLY A 76 4.20 -15.83 8.78
C GLY A 76 2.88 -15.22 8.30
N PHE A 77 2.82 -13.91 8.01
CA PHE A 77 1.57 -13.27 7.56
C PHE A 77 1.15 -13.75 6.16
N CYS A 78 2.11 -13.98 5.27
CA CYS A 78 1.87 -14.53 3.93
C CYS A 78 1.26 -15.95 4.00
N GLU A 79 1.84 -16.84 4.82
CA GLU A 79 1.36 -18.22 4.97
C GLU A 79 -0.05 -18.28 5.56
N ARG A 80 -0.37 -17.35 6.46
CA ARG A 80 -1.72 -17.19 7.03
C ARG A 80 -2.73 -16.57 6.06
N GLY A 81 -2.28 -16.09 4.90
CA GLY A 81 -3.11 -15.40 3.91
C GLY A 81 -3.68 -14.07 4.40
N SER A 82 -3.07 -13.44 5.41
CA SER A 82 -3.48 -12.13 5.95
C SER A 82 -2.92 -10.94 5.17
N VAL A 83 -1.93 -11.21 4.32
CA VAL A 83 -1.37 -10.34 3.28
C VAL A 83 -1.05 -11.22 2.06
N PRO A 84 -0.90 -10.67 0.85
CA PRO A 84 -0.44 -11.44 -0.32
C PRO A 84 0.90 -12.13 -0.08
N ASP A 85 1.12 -13.32 -0.63
CA ASP A 85 2.45 -13.93 -0.62
C ASP A 85 3.46 -13.05 -1.38
N PHE A 86 4.64 -12.86 -0.79
CA PHE A 86 5.70 -12.04 -1.35
C PHE A 86 6.74 -12.91 -2.06
N TYR A 87 6.79 -12.82 -3.39
CA TYR A 87 7.65 -13.67 -4.20
C TYR A 87 9.07 -13.15 -4.32
N GLY A 88 9.23 -11.84 -4.52
CA GLY A 88 10.55 -11.25 -4.64
C GLY A 88 10.51 -9.82 -5.15
N VAL A 89 11.69 -9.26 -5.40
CA VAL A 89 11.87 -7.94 -5.99
C VAL A 89 12.31 -8.07 -7.45
N VAL A 90 12.01 -7.06 -8.25
CA VAL A 90 12.53 -6.91 -9.61
C VAL A 90 13.26 -5.56 -9.64
N GLU A 91 14.58 -5.59 -9.56
CA GLU A 91 15.37 -4.36 -9.47
C GLU A 91 15.95 -3.93 -10.82
N ASN A 92 16.23 -2.64 -10.96
CA ASN A 92 16.87 -2.03 -12.13
C ASN A 92 16.16 -2.33 -13.45
N ILE A 93 14.82 -2.30 -13.44
CA ILE A 93 14.00 -2.64 -14.59
C ILE A 93 14.30 -1.69 -15.75
N ASP A 94 14.63 -2.24 -16.92
CA ASP A 94 14.72 -1.45 -18.15
C ASP A 94 13.32 -0.94 -18.52
N PRO A 95 13.09 0.40 -18.58
CA PRO A 95 11.81 0.96 -19.02
C PRO A 95 11.40 0.48 -20.41
N GLU A 96 12.38 0.03 -21.21
CA GLU A 96 12.20 -0.47 -22.55
C GLU A 96 12.19 -2.00 -22.69
N ALA A 97 12.10 -2.73 -21.57
CA ALA A 97 12.05 -4.18 -21.56
C ALA A 97 11.01 -4.75 -22.55
N LYS A 98 11.44 -5.75 -23.32
CA LYS A 98 10.60 -6.43 -24.32
C LYS A 98 9.37 -7.06 -23.62
N GLY A 99 8.19 -6.82 -24.17
CA GLY A 99 6.90 -7.28 -23.58
C GLY A 99 6.25 -6.29 -22.62
N TRP A 100 6.99 -5.27 -22.16
CA TRP A 100 6.50 -4.24 -21.23
C TRP A 100 6.24 -2.89 -21.91
N GLN A 101 6.76 -2.74 -23.12
CA GLN A 101 6.49 -1.61 -24.01
C GLN A 101 5.07 -1.67 -24.62
N PRO A 102 4.39 -0.53 -24.84
CA PRO A 102 4.84 0.85 -24.57
C PRO A 102 4.56 1.35 -23.14
N HIS A 103 3.91 0.54 -22.32
CA HIS A 103 3.26 0.99 -21.09
C HIS A 103 4.24 1.36 -19.99
N LEU A 104 5.25 0.52 -19.76
CA LEU A 104 6.27 0.76 -18.76
C LEU A 104 7.11 2.00 -19.10
N LYS A 105 7.49 2.16 -20.38
CA LYS A 105 8.19 3.36 -20.85
C LYS A 105 7.37 4.61 -20.63
N LYS A 106 6.08 4.60 -20.98
CA LYS A 106 5.18 5.74 -20.76
C LYS A 106 5.10 6.10 -19.29
N PHE A 107 4.93 5.10 -18.41
CA PHE A 107 4.96 5.30 -16.96
C PHE A 107 6.26 5.98 -16.54
N TYR A 108 7.41 5.39 -16.87
CA TYR A 108 8.73 5.92 -16.57
C TYR A 108 8.93 7.37 -17.05
N ASP A 109 8.60 7.66 -18.31
CA ASP A 109 8.72 9.00 -18.91
C ASP A 109 7.86 10.04 -18.17
N THR A 110 6.67 9.64 -17.69
CA THR A 110 5.76 10.53 -16.95
C THR A 110 6.15 10.74 -15.49
N THR A 111 6.73 9.71 -14.85
CA THR A 111 7.06 9.71 -13.42
C THR A 111 8.52 10.02 -13.13
N LEU A 112 9.36 10.20 -14.16
CA LEU A 112 10.71 10.75 -14.05
C LEU A 112 10.73 12.18 -14.61
N PRO A 113 10.17 13.18 -13.90
CA PRO A 113 10.20 14.55 -14.37
C PRO A 113 11.64 15.05 -14.18
N ARG A 114 12.31 15.30 -15.31
CA ARG A 114 13.55 16.11 -15.49
C ARG A 114 14.85 15.38 -15.84
N GLY A 115 14.85 14.09 -16.18
CA GLY A 115 16.07 13.43 -16.68
C GLY A 115 17.31 13.67 -15.79
N LEU A 116 17.09 13.83 -14.48
CA LEU A 116 18.14 14.15 -13.50
C LEU A 116 19.20 13.06 -13.45
N ASP A 117 18.79 11.85 -13.77
CA ASP A 117 19.66 10.70 -13.97
C ASP A 117 19.05 9.78 -15.05
N PRO A 118 19.62 9.74 -16.28
CA PRO A 118 19.17 8.81 -17.32
C PRO A 118 19.51 7.35 -17.01
N GLN A 119 20.33 7.07 -15.99
CA GLN A 119 20.62 5.73 -15.50
C GLN A 119 19.67 5.27 -14.39
N ALA A 120 18.84 6.18 -13.85
CA ALA A 120 17.87 5.79 -12.84
C ALA A 120 16.86 4.80 -13.44
N ARG A 121 16.63 3.69 -12.75
CA ARG A 121 15.75 2.60 -13.18
C ARG A 121 14.62 2.38 -12.17
N PRO A 122 13.40 2.08 -12.62
CA PRO A 122 12.32 1.67 -11.74
C PRO A 122 12.62 0.32 -11.09
N ASN A 123 12.00 0.08 -9.94
CA ASN A 123 12.09 -1.18 -9.20
C ASN A 123 10.67 -1.68 -8.91
N GLY A 124 10.49 -2.98 -8.73
CA GLY A 124 9.19 -3.58 -8.51
C GLY A 124 9.17 -4.64 -7.41
N VAL A 125 7.98 -4.82 -6.84
CA VAL A 125 7.67 -5.89 -5.87
C VAL A 125 6.72 -6.86 -6.56
N LEU A 126 7.10 -8.14 -6.60
CA LEU A 126 6.29 -9.22 -7.17
C LEU A 126 5.60 -9.99 -6.03
N MET A 127 4.27 -10.07 -6.08
CA MET A 127 3.44 -10.68 -5.05
C MET A 127 2.30 -11.52 -5.63
N GLU A 128 1.63 -12.30 -4.79
CA GLU A 128 0.46 -13.10 -5.13
C GLU A 128 -0.66 -12.26 -5.76
N TYR A 129 -1.20 -12.71 -6.90
CA TYR A 129 -2.49 -12.23 -7.37
C TYR A 129 -3.60 -12.96 -6.62
N ILE A 130 -4.42 -12.20 -5.89
CA ILE A 130 -5.55 -12.75 -5.14
C ILE A 130 -6.83 -12.51 -5.94
N PRO A 131 -7.47 -13.56 -6.48
CA PRO A 131 -8.71 -13.40 -7.20
C PRO A 131 -9.87 -13.12 -6.24
N ASP A 132 -10.92 -12.50 -6.77
CA ASP A 132 -12.18 -12.25 -6.07
C ASP A 132 -11.98 -11.48 -4.77
N VAL A 133 -11.35 -10.31 -4.85
CA VAL A 133 -11.15 -9.42 -3.70
C VAL A 133 -11.98 -8.14 -3.84
N ASN A 134 -12.61 -7.74 -2.75
CA ASN A 134 -13.41 -6.54 -2.65
C ASN A 134 -12.84 -5.62 -1.57
N MET A 135 -12.85 -4.32 -1.82
CA MET A 135 -12.51 -3.32 -0.80
C MET A 135 -13.49 -3.41 0.38
N PHE A 136 -12.99 -3.32 1.61
CA PHE A 136 -13.85 -3.28 2.78
C PHE A 136 -14.66 -1.97 2.81
N ASP A 137 -15.98 -2.08 2.87
CA ASP A 137 -16.87 -0.94 2.96
C ASP A 137 -18.19 -1.29 3.68
N ILE A 138 -19.15 -0.38 3.66
CA ILE A 138 -20.45 -0.55 4.34
C ILE A 138 -21.24 -1.73 3.75
N SER A 139 -21.12 -2.02 2.45
CA SER A 139 -21.89 -3.06 1.76
C SER A 139 -21.48 -4.48 2.16
N ASN A 140 -20.21 -4.66 2.55
CA ASN A 140 -19.66 -5.96 2.96
C ASN A 140 -19.20 -5.98 4.42
N TYR A 141 -19.66 -5.01 5.22
CA TYR A 141 -19.38 -4.92 6.63
C TYR A 141 -20.00 -6.09 7.42
N THR A 142 -19.18 -6.73 8.24
CA THR A 142 -19.63 -7.53 9.39
C THR A 142 -18.76 -7.19 10.59
N GLU A 143 -19.30 -7.33 11.80
CA GLU A 143 -18.54 -7.11 13.04
C GLU A 143 -17.30 -8.03 13.09
N GLU A 144 -17.43 -9.27 12.59
CA GLU A 144 -16.32 -10.21 12.52
C GLU A 144 -15.20 -9.75 11.58
N ARG A 145 -15.52 -9.28 10.37
CA ARG A 145 -14.53 -8.76 9.41
C ARG A 145 -13.83 -7.53 9.96
N ALA A 146 -14.58 -6.61 10.56
CA ALA A 146 -14.04 -5.41 11.20
C ALA A 146 -13.07 -5.77 12.34
N ARG A 147 -13.46 -6.71 13.21
CA ARG A 147 -12.61 -7.21 14.30
C ARG A 147 -11.35 -7.90 13.78
N LYS A 148 -11.46 -8.72 12.73
CA LYS A 148 -10.30 -9.37 12.10
C LYS A 148 -9.33 -8.35 11.51
N LEU A 149 -9.81 -7.35 10.76
CA LEU A 149 -8.97 -6.29 10.19
C LEU A 149 -8.25 -5.48 11.28
N HIS A 150 -8.96 -5.11 12.33
CA HIS A 150 -8.36 -4.38 13.47
C HIS A 150 -7.31 -5.23 14.20
N GLN A 151 -7.61 -6.51 14.45
CA GLN A 151 -6.65 -7.42 15.08
C GLN A 151 -5.39 -7.62 14.21
N LEU A 152 -5.54 -7.77 12.89
CA LEU A 152 -4.40 -7.85 11.99
C LEU A 152 -3.53 -6.60 12.02
N LEU A 153 -4.11 -5.41 12.13
CA LEU A 153 -3.34 -4.17 12.26
C LEU A 153 -2.51 -4.15 13.55
N ILE A 154 -3.07 -4.62 14.66
CA ILE A 154 -2.34 -4.78 15.93
C ILE A 154 -1.18 -5.76 15.77
N GLU A 155 -1.39 -6.89 15.09
CA GLU A 155 -0.31 -7.86 14.84
C GLU A 155 0.78 -7.27 13.91
N ILE A 156 0.41 -6.48 12.91
CA ILE A 156 1.35 -5.74 12.05
C ILE A 156 2.18 -4.76 12.91
N HIS A 157 1.53 -4.08 13.86
CA HIS A 157 2.21 -3.22 14.83
C HIS A 157 3.19 -3.97 15.72
N GLU A 158 2.81 -5.15 16.21
CA GLU A 158 3.69 -6.04 17.00
C GLU A 158 4.88 -6.58 16.18
N ALA A 159 4.73 -6.67 14.86
CA ALA A 159 5.84 -6.93 13.94
C ALA A 159 6.76 -5.70 13.74
N GLY A 160 6.49 -4.56 14.39
CA GLY A 160 7.28 -3.34 14.28
C GLY A 160 7.03 -2.58 12.98
N ILE A 161 5.85 -2.73 12.38
CA ILE A 161 5.46 -2.04 11.14
C ILE A 161 4.32 -1.09 11.47
N VAL A 162 4.45 0.18 11.07
CA VAL A 162 3.32 1.11 11.00
C VAL A 162 2.96 1.27 9.53
N HIS A 163 1.69 1.12 9.18
CA HIS A 163 1.24 1.15 7.79
C HIS A 163 1.21 2.57 7.21
N LEU A 164 0.84 3.58 8.02
CA LEU A 164 0.69 5.00 7.67
C LEU A 164 -0.36 5.30 6.59
N ASP A 165 -1.14 4.31 6.17
CA ASP A 165 -2.24 4.46 5.23
C ASP A 165 -3.42 3.51 5.53
N PRO A 166 -3.96 3.53 6.77
CA PRO A 166 -4.93 2.53 7.24
C PRO A 166 -6.35 2.77 6.69
N TYR A 167 -6.49 3.24 5.46
CA TYR A 167 -7.78 3.55 4.85
C TYR A 167 -8.41 2.31 4.21
N PRO A 168 -9.75 2.28 4.04
CA PRO A 168 -10.47 1.08 3.59
C PRO A 168 -10.02 0.53 2.23
N ARG A 169 -9.49 1.37 1.35
CA ARG A 169 -8.91 0.96 0.06
C ARG A 169 -7.76 -0.07 0.17
N ASN A 170 -7.13 -0.16 1.34
CA ASN A 170 -6.02 -1.06 1.63
C ASN A 170 -6.47 -2.27 2.48
N MET A 171 -7.77 -2.37 2.77
CA MET A 171 -8.40 -3.48 3.49
C MET A 171 -9.24 -4.28 2.50
N LEU A 172 -8.90 -5.54 2.27
CA LEU A 172 -9.58 -6.38 1.30
C LEU A 172 -10.33 -7.52 1.99
N ILE A 173 -11.46 -7.91 1.40
CA ILE A 173 -12.26 -9.09 1.74
C ILE A 173 -12.21 -10.02 0.52
N GLN A 174 -11.87 -11.29 0.72
CA GLN A 174 -11.88 -12.26 -0.38
C GLN A 174 -13.26 -12.91 -0.54
N GLY A 175 -13.94 -12.58 -1.63
CA GLY A 175 -15.25 -13.11 -2.02
C GLY A 175 -16.28 -12.95 -0.93
N ASP A 176 -17.11 -13.99 -0.78
CA ASP A 176 -18.10 -14.10 0.30
C ASP A 176 -17.50 -14.71 1.59
N SER A 177 -16.18 -14.96 1.62
CA SER A 177 -15.53 -15.51 2.81
C SER A 177 -15.26 -14.43 3.88
N ASP A 178 -14.83 -14.86 5.06
CA ASP A 178 -14.32 -13.94 6.09
C ASP A 178 -12.79 -13.86 6.11
N ARG A 179 -12.13 -14.20 4.99
CA ARG A 179 -10.71 -13.89 4.81
C ARG A 179 -10.58 -12.40 4.55
N VAL A 180 -9.86 -11.73 5.44
CA VAL A 180 -9.55 -10.30 5.34
C VAL A 180 -8.05 -10.13 5.16
N LEU A 181 -7.65 -9.12 4.40
CA LEU A 181 -6.26 -8.87 4.08
C LEU A 181 -5.91 -7.38 4.16
N TRP A 182 -4.65 -7.11 4.45
CA TRP A 182 -4.04 -5.79 4.32
C TRP A 182 -3.07 -5.76 3.13
N ILE A 183 -3.07 -4.66 2.38
CA ILE A 183 -2.22 -4.44 1.21
C ILE A 183 -1.65 -3.02 1.21
N ASP A 184 -0.71 -2.74 0.29
CA ASP A 184 -0.20 -1.40 -0.02
C ASP A 184 0.66 -0.77 1.09
N TYR A 185 1.86 -1.31 1.30
CA TYR A 185 2.81 -0.91 2.32
C TYR A 185 3.84 0.14 1.83
N GLU A 186 3.58 0.85 0.74
CA GLU A 186 4.54 1.81 0.16
C GLU A 186 4.88 2.99 1.09
N LEU A 187 3.98 3.32 2.02
CA LEU A 187 4.19 4.35 3.03
C LEU A 187 4.68 3.80 4.37
N ALA A 188 4.69 2.47 4.53
CA ALA A 188 4.95 1.83 5.79
C ALA A 188 6.33 2.19 6.35
N GLN A 189 6.40 2.33 7.68
CA GLN A 189 7.65 2.53 8.40
C GLN A 189 7.93 1.34 9.29
N ILE A 190 9.20 0.96 9.31
CA ILE A 190 9.67 -0.26 9.94
C ILE A 190 10.58 0.15 11.08
N PHE A 191 10.19 -0.19 12.30
CA PHE A 191 10.91 0.11 13.51
C PHE A 191 11.49 -1.18 14.05
N ASP A 192 12.79 -1.17 14.34
CA ASP A 192 13.39 -2.29 15.04
C ASP A 192 13.03 -2.20 16.53
N PRO A 193 12.73 -3.33 17.19
CA PRO A 193 12.34 -3.33 18.60
C PRO A 193 13.36 -2.64 19.53
N GLU A 194 14.61 -2.54 19.09
CA GLU A 194 15.73 -1.93 19.82
C GLU A 194 15.72 -0.39 19.75
N HIS A 195 14.94 0.22 18.85
CA HIS A 195 14.81 1.66 18.70
C HIS A 195 13.36 2.09 18.97
N SER A 196 12.98 2.07 20.25
CA SER A 196 11.61 2.29 20.74
C SER A 196 11.11 3.73 20.66
N GLU A 197 11.91 4.67 20.21
CA GLU A 197 11.43 6.02 19.92
C GLU A 197 10.61 5.94 18.64
N HIS A 198 9.31 5.64 18.70
CA HIS A 198 8.24 6.20 17.85
C HIS A 198 6.85 5.63 18.23
N PRO A 199 6.44 5.60 19.52
CA PRO A 199 5.14 5.06 19.95
C PRO A 199 3.91 5.82 19.42
N ARG A 200 4.08 7.07 18.95
CA ARG A 200 2.97 7.92 18.51
C ARG A 200 2.28 7.41 17.24
N PHE A 201 3.03 7.02 16.21
CA PHE A 201 2.42 6.59 14.95
C PHE A 201 1.60 5.29 15.11
N PHE A 202 2.10 4.34 15.92
CA PHE A 202 1.35 3.14 16.27
C PHE A 202 0.04 3.48 17.01
N ALA A 203 0.11 4.40 17.98
CA ALA A 203 -1.06 4.83 18.73
C ALA A 203 -2.09 5.55 17.83
N ASP A 204 -1.64 6.48 16.99
CA ASP A 204 -2.49 7.25 16.08
C ASP A 204 -3.20 6.34 15.07
N GLU A 205 -2.48 5.37 14.49
CA GLU A 205 -3.04 4.40 13.53
C GLU A 205 -4.04 3.45 14.20
N LYS A 206 -3.76 3.04 15.45
CA LYS A 206 -4.68 2.22 16.25
C LYS A 206 -5.95 2.99 16.64
N GLU A 207 -5.82 4.25 17.06
CA GLU A 207 -6.96 5.12 17.38
C GLU A 207 -7.84 5.34 16.15
N PHE A 208 -7.22 5.63 15.01
CA PHE A 208 -7.94 5.77 13.74
C PHE A 208 -8.77 4.51 13.41
N MET A 209 -8.15 3.32 13.51
CA MET A 209 -8.86 2.07 13.20
C MET A 209 -9.98 1.78 14.19
N GLY A 210 -9.78 2.05 15.47
CA GLY A 210 -10.82 1.93 16.49
C GLY A 210 -12.03 2.81 16.19
N ALA A 211 -11.81 4.10 15.93
CA ALA A 211 -12.87 5.04 15.60
C ALA A 211 -13.58 4.69 14.28
N PHE A 212 -12.85 4.18 13.29
CA PHE A 212 -13.42 3.73 12.03
C PHE A 212 -14.37 2.53 12.22
N VAL A 213 -13.97 1.51 12.98
CA VAL A 213 -14.79 0.34 13.27
C VAL A 213 -16.04 0.71 14.08
N GLU A 214 -15.91 1.59 15.07
CA GLU A 214 -17.04 2.09 15.85
C GLU A 214 -18.07 2.83 14.99
N ALA A 215 -17.60 3.65 14.04
CA ALA A 215 -18.48 4.38 13.13
C ALA A 215 -19.25 3.44 12.18
N LEU A 216 -18.59 2.38 11.69
CA LEU A 216 -19.24 1.36 10.87
C LEU A 216 -20.25 0.52 11.66
N GLY A 217 -19.96 0.18 12.92
CA GLY A 217 -20.91 -0.53 13.79
C GLY A 217 -22.11 0.32 14.20
N SER A 218 -21.93 1.65 14.30
CA SER A 218 -22.98 2.60 14.70
C SER A 218 -23.88 3.04 13.53
N SER A 219 -23.54 2.71 12.27
CA SER A 219 -24.24 3.17 11.06
C SER A 219 -25.50 2.36 10.70
N GLY A 220 -26.20 1.84 11.72
CA GLY A 220 -27.66 1.92 11.73
C GLY A 220 -28.20 3.36 11.83
N SER A 221 -27.34 4.35 12.08
CA SER A 221 -27.66 5.79 11.97
C SER A 221 -26.48 6.58 11.40
N THR A 222 -26.68 7.21 10.23
CA THR A 222 -25.69 7.98 9.47
C THR A 222 -25.32 9.34 10.09
N THR A 223 -25.48 9.53 11.40
CA THR A 223 -25.34 10.83 12.06
C THR A 223 -24.04 11.05 12.82
N ASN A 224 -23.22 10.01 13.02
CA ASN A 224 -22.04 10.07 13.88
C ASN A 224 -20.74 9.55 13.23
N LEU A 225 -20.42 10.01 12.02
CA LEU A 225 -19.01 9.98 11.60
C LEU A 225 -18.26 11.08 12.37
N PRO A 226 -17.25 10.77 13.18
CA PRO A 226 -16.49 11.78 13.90
C PRO A 226 -15.99 12.91 12.98
N ARG A 227 -16.04 14.16 13.46
CA ARG A 227 -15.64 15.35 12.68
C ARG A 227 -14.19 15.32 12.16
N TYR A 228 -13.32 14.45 12.67
CA TYR A 228 -11.97 14.26 12.15
C TYR A 228 -11.92 13.34 10.92
N LEU A 229 -12.93 12.50 10.67
CA LEU A 229 -13.12 11.78 9.41
C LEU A 229 -13.73 12.67 8.30
N THR A 230 -14.40 13.78 8.67
CA THR A 230 -15.01 14.74 7.73
C THR A 230 -14.28 16.09 7.63
N ARG A 231 -13.28 16.34 8.48
CA ARG A 231 -12.45 17.54 8.40
C ARG A 231 -11.50 17.42 7.21
N SER A 232 -11.75 18.22 6.19
CA SER A 232 -10.68 18.75 5.35
C SER A 232 -9.54 19.22 6.26
N THR A 233 -8.33 18.71 6.04
CA THR A 233 -7.08 19.11 6.68
C THR A 233 -6.93 20.64 6.67
N GLN A 234 -7.41 21.33 7.70
CA GLN A 234 -7.14 22.75 7.93
C GLN A 234 -6.15 22.99 9.08
N ASN A 235 -5.87 21.97 9.90
CA ASN A 235 -4.77 22.00 10.87
C ASN A 235 -3.92 20.75 10.69
N THR A 236 -3.11 20.76 9.64
CA THR A 236 -1.89 19.95 9.56
C THR A 236 -0.90 20.46 10.61
N PRO A 237 -0.39 19.64 11.54
CA PRO A 237 0.86 19.98 12.21
C PRO A 237 1.96 19.86 11.16
N ASP A 238 2.41 20.98 10.60
CA ASP A 238 3.57 21.17 9.71
C ASP A 238 4.09 19.94 8.95
N PHE A 239 3.21 19.27 8.18
CA PHE A 239 3.60 18.44 7.06
C PHE A 239 3.46 19.32 5.82
N LEU A 240 4.59 19.60 5.16
CA LEU A 240 4.84 20.46 3.99
C LEU A 240 3.62 20.92 3.13
N PRO A 241 3.64 22.16 2.62
CA PRO A 241 2.47 22.83 2.06
C PRO A 241 2.07 22.26 0.70
N MET A 242 0.98 21.49 0.64
CA MET A 242 0.25 21.30 -0.61
C MET A 242 -0.60 22.54 -0.89
N LYS A 243 -0.37 23.17 -2.05
CA LYS A 243 -1.10 24.35 -2.53
C LYS A 243 -2.62 24.10 -2.46
N LYS A 244 -3.31 25.02 -1.78
CA LYS A 244 -4.77 25.19 -1.84
C LYS A 244 -5.18 25.38 -3.30
N ASN A 245 -6.07 24.53 -3.81
CA ASN A 245 -7.18 24.93 -4.67
C ASN A 245 -8.24 23.82 -4.68
N SER A 246 -9.40 24.16 -4.10
CA SER A 246 -10.75 23.58 -4.27
C SER A 246 -10.89 22.06 -4.36
N TRP A 247 -11.24 21.40 -3.26
CA TRP A 247 -11.85 20.05 -3.32
C TRP A 247 -13.07 19.95 -2.39
N VAL A 248 -14.22 19.80 -3.04
CA VAL A 248 -15.44 19.25 -2.45
C VAL A 248 -15.14 17.78 -2.05
N PRO A 249 -15.63 17.27 -0.91
CA PRO A 249 -15.37 15.89 -0.50
C PRO A 249 -15.82 14.88 -1.57
N SER A 250 -14.88 14.07 -2.05
CA SER A 250 -15.05 13.17 -3.20
C SER A 250 -16.05 12.02 -3.01
N TRP A 251 -16.56 11.79 -1.79
CA TRP A 251 -17.62 10.78 -1.58
C TRP A 251 -18.99 11.24 -2.10
N LYS A 252 -19.22 12.55 -2.29
CA LYS A 252 -20.45 13.07 -2.93
C LYS A 252 -20.41 13.06 -4.47
N LEU A 253 -19.23 13.08 -5.10
CA LEU A 253 -19.11 13.11 -6.57
C LEU A 253 -19.08 11.72 -7.22
N TRP A 254 -18.83 10.65 -6.47
CA TRP A 254 -18.85 9.29 -7.00
C TRP A 254 -20.27 8.69 -7.14
N ALA A 255 -21.26 9.20 -6.40
CA ALA A 255 -22.64 8.73 -6.45
C ALA A 255 -23.50 9.36 -7.57
N GLU A 256 -23.01 10.41 -8.25
CA GLU A 256 -23.74 11.10 -9.33
C GLU A 256 -23.16 10.86 -10.74
N THR A 257 -22.16 9.98 -10.89
CA THR A 257 -21.54 9.67 -12.20
C THR A 257 -21.78 8.22 -12.67
N ILE A 258 -22.67 7.49 -11.99
CA ILE A 258 -23.20 6.20 -12.46
C ILE A 258 -24.73 6.24 -12.36
N SER A 259 -25.31 6.98 -13.29
CA SER A 259 -26.66 6.79 -13.84
C SER A 259 -26.62 7.15 -15.31
#